data_AF-A0A1G7PIW1-F1
#
_entry.id   AF-A0A1G7PIW1-F1
#
_cell.length_a   1.000
_cell.length_b   1.000
_cell.length_c   1.000
_cell.angle_alpha   90.00
_cell.angle_beta   90.00
_cell.angle_gamma   90.00
#
_symmetry.space_group_name_H-M   'P 1'
#
loop_
_entity.id
_entity.type
_entity.pdbx_description
1 polymer ?
#
loop_
_entity_poly.entity_id
_entity_poly.type
_entity_poly.pdbx_seq_one_letter_code
_entity_poly.pdbx_strand_id
1 'polypeptide(L)' 'MLEIRNSRGKKVCELDSNRKLVVIVNKGIRTEIAFTPCNRVVINEVKAPHRQEKNHKTKS' A
#
# COMPACT_ATOMS: atom_id res chain seq x y z
N MET A 1 11.24 2.72 4.26
CA MET A 1 9.96 1.99 4.34
C MET A 1 10.24 0.50 4.26
N LEU A 2 9.67 -0.27 5.19
CA LEU A 2 9.70 -1.73 5.17
C LEU A 2 8.51 -2.23 4.35
N GLU A 3 8.75 -3.04 3.32
CA GLU A 3 7.67 -3.70 2.56
C GLU A 3 7.29 -5.02 3.23
N ILE A 4 5.98 -5.21 3.42
CA ILE A 4 5.42 -6.46 3.93
C ILE A 4 4.67 -7.13 2.79
N ARG A 5 5.00 -8.41 2.57
CA ARG A 5 4.46 -9.24 1.50
C ARG A 5 3.75 -10.45 2.08
N ASN A 6 2.70 -10.91 1.41
CA ASN A 6 2.05 -12.16 1.78
C ASN A 6 2.86 -13.38 1.32
N SER A 7 2.42 -14.59 1.68
CA SER A 7 3.03 -15.87 1.28
C SER A 7 3.13 -16.08 -0.24
N ARG A 8 2.36 -15.33 -1.03
CA ARG A 8 2.39 -15.34 -2.51
C ARG A 8 3.35 -14.28 -3.10
N GLY A 9 4.13 -13.60 -2.26
CA GLY A 9 5.06 -12.54 -2.67
C GLY A 9 4.41 -11.22 -3.08
N LYS A 10 3.08 -11.06 -2.95
CA LYS A 10 2.38 -9.81 -3.26
C LYS A 10 2.54 -8.82 -2.10
N LYS A 11 2.86 -7.57 -2.41
CA LYS A 11 2.89 -6.47 -1.43
C LYS A 11 1.48 -6.23 -0.89
N VAL A 12 1.36 -6.25 0.44
CA VAL A 12 0.09 -6.03 1.16
C VAL A 12 0.16 -4.79 2.05
N CYS A 13 1.35 -4.42 2.53
CA CYS A 13 1.53 -3.17 3.25
C CYS A 13 2.96 -2.63 3.19
N GLU A 14 3.10 -1.35 3.52
CA GLU A 14 4.36 -0.64 3.75
C GLU A 14 4.32 -0.03 5.14
N LEU A 15 5.43 -0.16 5.88
CA LEU A 15 5.59 0.44 7.20
C LEU A 15 6.69 1.51 7.14
N ASP A 16 6.40 2.68 7.68
CA ASP A 16 7.36 3.75 7.94
C ASP A 16 7.34 4.11 9.43
N SER A 17 8.26 3.53 10.19
CA SER A 17 8.36 3.77 11.63
C SER A 17 8.76 5.21 11.97
N ASN A 18 9.52 5.88 11.10
CA ASN A 18 9.93 7.28 11.33
C ASN A 18 8.72 8.21 11.26
N ARG A 19 7.81 7.94 10.31
CA ARG A 19 6.57 8.70 10.14
C ARG A 19 5.38 8.15 10.92
N LYS A 20 5.58 7.05 11.66
CA LYS A 20 4.51 6.27 12.32
C LYS A 20 3.34 5.99 11.37
N LEU A 21 3.66 5.56 10.16
CA LEU A 21 2.73 5.39 9.05
C LEU A 21 2.68 3.92 8.61
N VAL A 22 1.47 3.40 8.47
CA VAL A 22 1.18 2.11 7.83
C VAL A 22 0.38 2.38 6.57
N VAL A 23 0.80 1.79 5.45
CA VAL A 23 0.10 1.87 4.18
C VAL A 23 -0.38 0.47 3.84
N ILE A 24 -1.69 0.27 3.72
CA ILE A 24 -2.29 -1.00 3.31
C ILE A 24 -2.63 -0.93 1.82
N VAL A 25 -2.28 -1.96 1.06
CA VAL A 25 -2.57 -2.05 -0.38
C VAL A 25 -3.45 -3.26 -0.63
N ASN A 26 -4.68 -3.02 -1.07
CA ASN A 26 -5.63 -4.08 -1.40
C ASN A 26 -6.40 -3.76 -2.68
N LYS A 27 -6.29 -4.61 -3.71
CA LYS A 27 -7.05 -4.49 -4.97
C LYS A 27 -7.01 -3.09 -5.62
N GLY A 28 -5.87 -2.38 -5.53
CA GLY A 28 -5.72 -1.03 -6.08
C GLY A 28 -6.25 0.10 -5.19
N ILE A 29 -6.70 -0.21 -3.98
CA ILE A 29 -6.99 0.76 -2.93
C ILE A 29 -5.76 0.85 -2.04
N ARG A 30 -5.32 2.07 -1.73
CA ARG A 30 -4.23 2.36 -0.80
C ARG A 30 -4.83 3.06 0.41
N THR A 31 -4.72 2.47 1.59
CA THR A 31 -5.21 3.06 2.84
C THR A 31 -4.00 3.45 3.69
N GLU A 32 -3.90 4.73 4.03
CA GLU A 32 -2.83 5.27 4.85
C GLU A 32 -3.34 5.46 6.28
N ILE A 33 -2.63 4.89 7.25
CA ILE A 33 -2.93 4.93 8.68
C ILE A 33 -1.74 5.56 9.38
N ALA A 34 -1.91 6.79 9.87
CA ALA A 34 -0.85 7.54 10.54
C ALA A 34 -1.19 7.80 12.00
N PHE A 35 -0.22 7.60 12.88
CA PHE A 35 -0.31 8.01 14.28
C PHE A 35 0.24 9.41 14.46
N THR A 36 -0.62 10.32 14.88
CA THR A 36 -0.26 11.71 15.16
C THR A 36 0.41 11.84 16.54
N PRO A 37 1.17 12.94 16.79
CA PRO A 37 1.77 13.20 18.10
C PRO A 37 0.78 13.28 19.26
N CYS A 38 -0.49 13.60 18.98
CA CYS A 38 -1.56 13.71 19.98
C CYS A 38 -2.24 12.38 20.31
N ASN A 39 -1.60 11.24 20.02
CA ASN A 39 -2.17 9.89 20.15
C ASN A 39 -3.49 9.69 19.36
N ARG A 40 -3.71 10.47 18.30
CA ARG A 40 -4.82 10.26 17.37
C ARG A 40 -4.37 9.46 16.16
N VAL A 41 -5.30 8.69 15.60
CA VAL A 41 -5.12 7.94 14.36
C VAL A 41 -5.83 8.68 13.23
N VAL A 42 -5.13 8.93 12.14
CA VAL A 42 -5.69 9.46 10.89
C VAL A 42 -5.69 8.36 9.85
N ILE A 43 -6.84 8.15 9.20
CA ILE A 43 -7.04 7.14 8.17
C ILE A 43 -7.46 7.84 6.88
N ASN A 44 -6.66 7.70 5.82
CA ASN A 44 -6.93 8.27 4.51
C ASN A 44 -7.03 7.16 3.46
N GLU A 45 -8.09 7.17 2.66
CA GLU A 45 -8.19 6.32 1.48
C GLU A 45 -7.66 7.07 0.26
N VAL A 46 -6.67 6.47 -0.38
CA VAL A 46 -6.04 6.97 -1.60
C VAL A 46 -6.33 5.97 -2.70
N LYS A 47 -7.04 6.39 -3.76
CA LYS A 47 -7.14 5.58 -4.97
C LYS A 47 -5.72 5.38 -5.51
N ALA A 48 -5.24 4.14 -5.54
CA ALA A 48 -3.93 3.89 -6.11
C ALA A 48 -4.01 4.23 -7.60
N PRO A 49 -2.98 4.88 -8.18
CA PRO A 49 -2.96 5.12 -9.62
C PRO A 49 -3.13 3.78 -10.32
N HIS A 50 -4.10 3.73 -11.25
CA HIS A 50 -4.35 2.54 -12.07
C HIS A 50 -3.03 2.08 -12.66
N ARG A 51 -2.54 0.92 -12.21
CA ARG A 51 -1.38 0.28 -12.80
C ARG A 51 -1.82 -0.08 -14.22
N GLN A 52 -1.32 0.66 -15.22
CA GLN A 52 -1.49 0.28 -16.62
C GLN A 52 -0.98 -1.15 -16.77
N GLU A 53 -1.91 -2.06 -17.03
CA GLU A 53 -1.63 -3.44 -17.31
C GLU A 53 -0.82 -3.46 -18.61
N LYS A 54 0.49 -3.76 -18.52
CA LYS A 54 1.30 -4.01 -19.71
C LYS A 54 0.73 -5.27 -20.35
N ASN A 55 -0.09 -5.11 -21.38
CA ASN A 55 -0.53 -6.17 -22.26
C ASN A 55 0.68 -6.96 -22.76
N HIS A 56 0.93 -8.13 -22.18
CA HIS A 56 1.86 -9.10 -22.75
C HIS A 56 1.05 -9.99 -23.69
N LYS A 57 0.97 -9.56 -24.95
CA LYS A 57 0.41 -10.34 -26.05
C LYS A 57 1.40 -11.44 -26.42
N THR A 58 1.29 -12.61 -25.80
CA THR A 58 2.00 -13.80 -26.28
C THR A 58 1.20 -14.34 -27.47
N LYS A 59 1.70 -14.08 -28.69
CA LYS A 59 1.32 -14.86 -29.87
C LYS A 59 2.05 -16.19 -29.81
N SER A 60 1.34 -17.30 -29.95
CA SER A 60 1.87 -18.53 -30.56
C SER A 60 0.72 -19.29 -31.19
#